data_AF-A0AAU9WGZ0-F1
#
_entry.id   AF-A0AAU9WGZ0-F1
#
_cell.length_a   1.000
_cell.length_b   1.000
_cell.length_c   1.000
_cell.angle_alpha   90.00
_cell.angle_beta   90.00
_cell.angle_gamma   90.00
#
_symmetry.space_group_name_H-M   'P 1'
#
loop_
_entity.id
_entity.type
_entity.pdbx_description
1 polymer ?
#
loop_
_entity_poly.entity_id
_entity_poly.type
_entity_poly.pdbx_seq_one_letter_code
_entity_poly.pdbx_strand_id
1 'polypeptide(L)'
;MLMLGQKAQRNWSILATRKLNALSTGFNHYCRRLDVMFLPFPKNKDYASLWETLLIKTPYKDDFENVLHLVEILLVQPISAAQCERAISAQNRIKSSVRVNLAVSTLEDLIRISAEGPPAAEFDPTPSVNKWLARNRDAGERLRRPHFQRSSLK
;
A
#
# COMPACT_ATOMS: atom_id res chain seq x y z
N MET A 1 59.04 1.67 -0.42
CA MET A 1 57.72 1.02 -0.16
C MET A 1 56.54 2.00 -0.05
N LEU A 2 56.73 3.33 0.02
CA LEU A 2 55.64 4.33 0.08
C LEU A 2 55.03 4.76 -1.28
N MET A 3 55.73 4.52 -2.39
CA MET A 3 55.31 4.99 -3.72
C MET A 3 54.22 4.11 -4.39
N LEU A 4 54.05 2.87 -3.93
CA LEU A 4 53.02 1.94 -4.47
C LEU A 4 51.61 2.27 -3.93
N GLY A 5 51.52 2.71 -2.67
CA GLY A 5 50.25 3.08 -2.03
C GLY A 5 49.59 4.31 -2.67
N GLN A 6 50.37 5.35 -3.01
CA GLN A 6 49.84 6.56 -3.65
C GLN A 6 49.31 6.31 -5.07
N LYS A 7 49.95 5.41 -5.83
CA LYS A 7 49.52 5.06 -7.20
C LYS A 7 48.21 4.26 -7.18
N ALA A 8 48.07 3.35 -6.22
CA ALA A 8 46.81 2.65 -5.97
C ALA A 8 45.69 3.63 -5.59
N GLN A 9 45.92 4.54 -4.63
CA GLN A 9 44.92 5.51 -4.19
C GLN A 9 44.46 6.47 -5.32
N ARG A 10 45.38 6.89 -6.19
CA ARG A 10 45.07 7.68 -7.40
C ARG A 10 44.24 6.90 -8.41
N ASN A 11 44.55 5.62 -8.64
CA ASN A 11 43.77 4.78 -9.54
C ASN A 11 42.35 4.53 -9.01
N TRP A 12 42.17 4.33 -7.70
CA TRP A 12 40.85 4.16 -7.07
C TRP A 12 39.99 5.41 -7.16
N SER A 13 40.57 6.59 -6.92
CA SER A 13 39.87 7.86 -7.06
C SER A 13 39.47 8.14 -8.51
N ILE A 14 40.35 7.88 -9.48
CA ILE A 14 40.02 8.02 -10.91
C ILE A 14 38.91 7.04 -11.33
N LEU A 15 38.96 5.78 -10.88
CA LEU A 15 37.91 4.78 -11.15
C LEU A 15 36.58 5.14 -10.50
N ALA A 16 36.58 5.67 -9.28
CA ALA A 16 35.39 6.14 -8.59
C ALA A 16 34.75 7.34 -9.31
N THR A 17 35.55 8.33 -9.72
CA THR A 17 35.07 9.50 -10.47
C THR A 17 34.53 9.09 -11.84
N ARG A 18 35.17 8.13 -12.53
CA ARG A 18 34.66 7.60 -13.80
C ARG A 18 33.32 6.85 -13.63
N LYS A 19 33.16 6.08 -12.56
CA LYS A 19 31.87 5.43 -12.23
C LYS A 19 30.78 6.45 -11.90
N LEU A 20 31.09 7.46 -11.08
CA LEU A 20 30.14 8.53 -10.74
C LEU A 20 29.73 9.36 -11.96
N ASN A 21 30.68 9.69 -12.83
CA ASN A 21 30.40 10.40 -14.08
C ASN A 21 29.58 9.53 -15.06
N ALA A 22 29.88 8.24 -15.18
CA ALA A 22 29.08 7.33 -16.01
C ALA A 22 27.63 7.19 -15.48
N LEU A 23 27.46 7.11 -14.16
CA LEU A 23 26.15 7.12 -13.51
C LEU A 23 25.41 8.44 -13.74
N SER A 24 26.10 9.57 -13.62
CA SER A 24 25.56 10.91 -13.90
C SER A 24 25.13 11.06 -15.36
N THR A 25 25.94 10.60 -16.32
CA THR A 25 25.59 10.67 -17.75
C THR A 25 24.42 9.74 -18.08
N GLY A 26 24.39 8.53 -17.50
CA GLY A 26 23.27 7.60 -17.65
C GLY A 26 21.98 8.16 -17.07
N PHE A 27 22.04 8.77 -15.89
CA PHE A 27 20.91 9.45 -15.25
C PHE A 27 20.43 10.65 -16.08
N ASN A 28 21.34 11.50 -16.56
CA ASN A 28 20.99 12.65 -17.41
C ASN A 28 20.37 12.23 -18.76
N HIS A 29 20.87 11.15 -19.36
CA HIS A 29 20.27 10.59 -20.57
C HIS A 29 18.86 10.06 -20.31
N TYR A 30 18.66 9.40 -19.17
CA TYR A 30 17.36 8.90 -18.72
C TYR A 30 16.36 10.03 -18.46
N CYS A 31 16.77 11.08 -17.74
CA CYS A 31 15.95 12.26 -17.47
C CYS A 31 15.58 13.02 -18.75
N ARG A 32 16.50 13.18 -19.72
CA ARG A 32 16.15 13.75 -21.03
C ARG A 32 15.13 12.90 -21.78
N ARG A 33 15.23 11.57 -21.69
CA ARG A 33 14.26 10.66 -22.34
C ARG A 33 12.87 10.79 -21.71
N LEU A 34 12.79 10.97 -20.40
CA LEU A 34 11.54 11.28 -19.70
C LEU A 34 10.97 12.66 -20.08
N ASP A 35 11.79 13.71 -20.13
CA ASP A 35 11.34 15.06 -20.52
C ASP A 35 10.80 15.08 -21.95
N VAL A 36 11.54 14.52 -22.91
CA VAL A 36 11.12 14.45 -24.33
C VAL A 36 9.80 13.69 -24.52
N MET A 37 9.48 12.81 -23.58
CA MET A 37 8.29 11.96 -23.59
C MET A 37 7.10 12.56 -22.80
N PHE A 38 7.36 13.38 -21.79
CA PHE A 38 6.35 14.18 -21.10
C PHE A 38 5.95 15.45 -21.86
N LEU A 39 6.84 16.00 -22.70
CA LEU A 39 6.55 17.16 -23.56
C LEU A 39 5.37 16.96 -24.55
N PRO A 40 5.15 15.78 -25.16
CA PRO A 40 3.97 15.52 -25.99
C PRO A 40 2.73 15.09 -25.19
N PHE A 41 2.80 14.96 -23.86
CA PHE A 41 1.60 14.64 -23.09
C PHE A 41 0.64 15.83 -23.16
N PRO A 42 -0.56 15.65 -23.74
CA PRO A 42 -1.48 16.76 -23.90
C PRO A 42 -1.87 17.27 -22.51
N LYS A 43 -1.70 18.57 -22.30
CA LYS A 43 -2.00 19.29 -21.04
C LYS A 43 -3.44 19.11 -20.52
N ASN A 44 -4.31 18.45 -21.30
CA ASN A 44 -5.73 18.22 -21.05
C ASN A 44 -6.08 16.77 -20.67
N LYS A 45 -5.11 15.88 -20.41
CA LYS A 45 -5.40 14.53 -19.90
C LYS A 45 -5.38 14.49 -18.38
N ASP A 46 -6.33 13.75 -17.82
CA ASP A 46 -6.40 13.46 -16.39
C ASP A 46 -5.15 12.70 -15.93
N TYR A 47 -4.62 13.04 -14.75
CA TYR A 47 -3.44 12.41 -14.16
C TYR A 47 -3.61 10.90 -14.03
N ALA A 48 -4.82 10.40 -13.76
CA ALA A 48 -5.09 8.97 -13.70
C ALA A 48 -4.81 8.28 -15.04
N SER A 49 -5.30 8.87 -16.15
CA SER A 49 -5.08 8.34 -17.50
C SER A 49 -3.61 8.37 -17.94
N LEU A 50 -2.84 9.32 -17.41
CA LEU A 50 -1.39 9.41 -17.61
C LEU A 50 -0.67 8.26 -16.93
N TRP A 51 -0.93 8.04 -15.63
CA TRP A 51 -0.30 6.96 -14.89
C TRP A 51 -0.72 5.58 -15.41
N GLU A 52 -1.99 5.42 -15.79
CA GLU A 52 -2.46 4.20 -16.46
C GLU A 52 -1.69 3.92 -17.74
N THR A 53 -1.47 4.95 -18.57
CA THR A 53 -0.72 4.81 -19.81
C THR A 53 0.74 4.42 -19.55
N LEU A 54 1.40 5.05 -18.58
CA LEU A 54 2.80 4.80 -18.25
C LEU A 54 3.01 3.41 -17.60
N LEU A 55 2.11 3.00 -16.71
CA LEU A 55 2.21 1.75 -15.97
C LEU A 55 1.80 0.52 -16.79
N ILE A 56 0.93 0.70 -17.81
CA ILE A 56 0.32 -0.42 -18.53
C ILE A 56 0.83 -0.56 -19.97
N LYS A 57 1.05 0.55 -20.70
CA LYS A 57 1.33 0.47 -22.14
C LYS A 57 2.82 0.28 -22.44
N THR A 58 3.11 -0.63 -23.37
CA THR A 58 4.43 -0.75 -23.98
C THR A 58 4.63 0.35 -25.04
N PRO A 59 5.88 0.83 -25.24
CA PRO A 59 7.12 0.39 -24.59
C PRO A 59 7.38 1.04 -23.22
N TYR A 60 6.49 1.92 -22.74
CA TYR A 60 6.75 2.78 -21.58
C TYR A 60 6.96 2.01 -20.28
N LYS A 61 6.13 0.99 -20.05
CA LYS A 61 6.28 0.09 -18.91
C LYS A 61 7.68 -0.55 -18.86
N ASP A 62 8.18 -1.00 -20.00
CA ASP A 62 9.44 -1.74 -20.10
C ASP A 62 10.65 -0.79 -20.07
N ASP A 63 10.53 0.35 -20.76
CA ASP A 63 11.57 1.39 -20.85
C ASP A 63 11.86 2.07 -19.51
N PHE A 64 10.86 2.10 -18.61
CA PHE A 64 10.92 2.81 -17.33
C PHE A 64 10.61 1.93 -16.11
N GLU A 65 10.71 0.60 -16.24
CA GLU A 65 10.33 -0.38 -15.20
C GLU A 65 10.81 0.00 -13.80
N ASN A 66 12.10 0.31 -13.64
CA ASN A 66 12.68 0.66 -12.34
C ASN A 66 12.08 1.92 -11.72
N VAL A 67 11.81 2.95 -12.52
CA VAL A 67 11.23 4.21 -12.03
C VAL A 67 9.73 4.06 -11.81
N LEU A 68 9.04 3.34 -12.68
CA LEU A 68 7.62 3.05 -12.51
C LEU A 68 7.34 2.20 -11.27
N HIS A 69 8.26 1.29 -10.91
CA HIS A 69 8.16 0.54 -9.66
C HIS A 69 8.25 1.46 -8.42
N LEU A 70 9.13 2.47 -8.46
CA LEU A 70 9.21 3.48 -7.39
C LEU A 70 7.96 4.35 -7.34
N VAL A 71 7.43 4.74 -8.50
CA VAL A 71 6.18 5.49 -8.59
C VAL A 71 5.02 4.69 -8.02
N GLU A 72 4.92 3.39 -8.31
CA GLU A 72 3.87 2.52 -7.78
C GLU A 72 3.91 2.48 -6.24
N ILE A 73 5.12 2.35 -5.66
CA ILE A 73 5.30 2.42 -4.20
C ILE A 73 4.82 3.78 -3.66
N LEU A 74 5.21 4.88 -4.31
CA LEU A 74 4.85 6.25 -3.90
C LEU A 74 3.34 6.50 -3.99
N LEU A 75 2.65 5.98 -5.00
CA LEU A 75 1.21 6.14 -5.19
C LEU A 75 0.40 5.40 -4.11
N VAL A 76 0.97 4.36 -3.50
CA VAL A 76 0.35 3.62 -2.40
C VAL A 76 0.64 4.26 -1.04
N GLN A 77 1.66 5.12 -0.91
CA GLN A 77 1.97 5.77 0.36
C GLN A 77 0.86 6.75 0.77
N PRO A 78 0.46 6.77 2.05
CA PRO A 78 -0.48 7.76 2.55
C PRO A 78 0.11 9.16 2.39
N ILE A 79 -0.63 10.05 1.73
CA ILE A 79 -0.21 11.44 1.43
C ILE A 79 0.02 12.24 2.73
N SER A 80 -0.58 11.82 3.85
CA SER A 80 -0.52 12.53 5.13
C SER A 80 -0.44 11.59 6.32
N ALA A 81 0.38 11.97 7.31
CA ALA A 81 0.42 11.34 8.64
C ALA A 81 -0.96 11.31 9.32
N ALA A 82 -1.84 12.26 9.03
CA ALA A 82 -3.19 12.29 9.57
C ALA A 82 -4.01 11.03 9.20
N GLN A 83 -3.72 10.40 8.05
CA GLN A 83 -4.36 9.14 7.67
C GLN A 83 -3.94 8.00 8.63
N CYS A 84 -2.63 7.93 8.93
CA CYS A 84 -2.07 6.98 9.88
C CYS A 84 -2.57 7.23 11.31
N GLU A 85 -2.66 8.49 11.73
CA GLU A 85 -3.17 8.88 13.04
C GLU A 85 -4.65 8.49 13.24
N ARG A 86 -5.46 8.52 12.18
CA ARG A 86 -6.84 8.02 12.24
C ARG A 86 -6.89 6.52 12.47
N ALA A 87 -6.04 5.73 11.80
CA ALA A 87 -5.94 4.30 12.05
C ALA A 87 -5.48 3.98 13.48
N ILE A 88 -4.52 4.74 14.00
CA ILE A 88 -4.05 4.64 15.40
C ILE A 88 -5.16 4.98 16.39
N SER A 89 -5.92 6.04 16.11
CA SER A 89 -7.07 6.44 16.94
C SER A 89 -8.18 5.38 16.94
N ALA A 90 -8.44 4.77 15.78
CA ALA A 90 -9.37 3.65 15.67
C ALA A 90 -8.89 2.44 16.47
N GLN A 91 -7.61 2.10 16.39
CA GLN A 91 -7.00 1.04 17.19
C GLN A 91 -7.19 1.30 18.70
N ASN A 92 -6.96 2.52 19.18
CA ASN A 92 -7.12 2.87 20.60
C ASN A 92 -8.58 2.74 21.08
N ARG A 93 -9.57 3.00 20.21
CA ARG A 93 -10.99 2.78 20.50
C ARG A 93 -11.35 1.29 20.54
N ILE A 94 -10.76 0.49 19.66
CA ILE A 94 -11.01 -0.95 19.55
C ILE A 94 -10.34 -1.70 20.72
N LYS A 95 -9.04 -1.47 20.93
CA LYS A 95 -8.26 -1.99 22.06
C LYS A 95 -8.49 -1.13 23.31
N SER A 96 -9.61 -1.37 23.96
CA SER A 96 -9.88 -0.84 25.30
C SER A 96 -9.24 -1.69 26.40
N SER A 97 -9.16 -1.19 27.62
CA SER A 97 -8.68 -1.94 28.81
C SER A 97 -9.38 -3.28 29.03
N VAL A 98 -10.63 -3.41 28.57
CA VAL A 98 -11.44 -4.65 28.64
C VAL A 98 -11.31 -5.55 27.40
N ARG A 99 -10.68 -5.07 26.32
CA ARG A 99 -10.56 -5.78 25.02
C ARG A 99 -9.11 -5.84 24.58
N VAL A 100 -8.28 -6.45 25.42
CA VAL A 100 -6.82 -6.45 25.26
C VAL A 100 -6.33 -7.57 24.35
N ASN A 101 -7.05 -8.70 24.31
CA ASN A 101 -6.65 -9.92 23.61
C ASN A 101 -7.41 -10.12 22.29
N LEU A 102 -7.13 -9.26 21.31
CA LEU A 102 -7.58 -9.43 19.92
C LEU A 102 -6.42 -9.97 19.09
N ALA A 103 -6.68 -10.98 18.27
CA ALA A 103 -5.73 -11.42 17.26
C ALA A 103 -5.43 -10.27 16.30
N VAL A 104 -4.20 -10.20 15.79
CA VAL A 104 -3.75 -9.13 14.88
C VAL A 104 -4.66 -9.02 13.65
N SER A 105 -4.98 -10.14 13.02
CA SER A 105 -5.89 -10.18 11.87
C SER A 105 -7.29 -9.62 12.18
N THR A 106 -7.84 -9.96 13.34
CA THR A 106 -9.15 -9.43 13.78
C THR A 106 -9.07 -7.94 14.08
N LEU A 107 -7.95 -7.47 14.65
CA LEU A 107 -7.74 -6.05 14.92
C LEU A 107 -7.65 -5.25 13.61
N GLU A 108 -6.89 -5.75 12.63
CA GLU A 108 -6.78 -5.14 11.30
C GLU A 108 -8.14 -5.07 10.60
N ASP A 109 -8.92 -6.14 10.62
CA ASP A 109 -10.27 -6.16 10.07
C ASP A 109 -11.18 -5.11 10.74
N LEU A 110 -11.13 -4.99 12.07
CA LEU A 110 -11.93 -4.00 12.80
C LEU A 110 -11.48 -2.56 12.52
N ILE A 111 -10.17 -2.32 12.39
CA ILE A 111 -9.63 -1.00 12.00
C ILE A 111 -10.12 -0.64 10.61
N ARG A 112 -10.02 -1.57 9.64
CA ARG A 112 -10.50 -1.39 8.27
C ARG A 112 -12.00 -1.11 8.22
N ILE A 113 -12.81 -1.90 8.91
CA ILE A 113 -14.25 -1.65 9.03
C ILE A 113 -14.53 -0.27 9.63
N SER A 114 -13.77 0.14 10.66
CA SER A 114 -13.95 1.45 11.28
C SER A 114 -13.49 2.62 10.40
N ALA A 115 -12.54 2.41 9.48
CA ALA A 115 -11.94 3.47 8.68
C ALA A 115 -12.62 3.63 7.31
N GLU A 116 -13.00 2.52 6.68
CA GLU A 116 -13.52 2.45 5.30
C GLU A 116 -14.99 2.01 5.25
N GLY A 117 -15.52 1.46 6.33
CA GLY A 117 -16.91 1.01 6.39
C GLY A 117 -17.91 2.15 6.40
N PRO A 118 -19.18 1.88 6.04
CA PRO A 118 -20.24 2.87 6.12
C PRO A 118 -20.48 3.29 7.58
N PRO A 119 -21.05 4.50 7.82
CA PRO A 119 -21.51 4.89 9.14
C PRO A 119 -22.42 3.82 9.74
N ALA A 120 -22.35 3.62 11.06
CA ALA A 120 -23.12 2.57 11.73
C ALA A 120 -24.65 2.69 11.52
N ALA A 121 -25.15 3.91 11.29
CA ALA A 121 -26.56 4.17 10.99
C ALA A 121 -26.98 3.75 9.57
N GLU A 122 -26.04 3.68 8.63
CA GLU A 122 -26.27 3.33 7.22
C GLU A 122 -25.88 1.89 6.91
N PHE A 123 -25.25 1.20 7.86
CA PHE A 123 -24.83 -0.18 7.67
C PHE A 123 -26.04 -1.13 7.68
N ASP A 124 -26.26 -1.84 6.56
CA ASP A 124 -27.21 -2.94 6.48
C ASP A 124 -26.56 -4.25 6.99
N PRO A 125 -26.98 -4.79 8.15
CA PRO A 125 -26.42 -6.03 8.68
C PRO A 125 -26.94 -7.28 7.96
N THR A 126 -28.02 -7.17 7.17
CA THR A 126 -28.76 -8.31 6.61
C THR A 126 -27.89 -9.27 5.79
N PRO A 127 -27.01 -8.81 4.88
CA PRO A 127 -26.14 -9.70 4.10
C PRO A 127 -25.15 -10.47 4.99
N SER A 128 -24.61 -9.80 6.01
CA SER A 128 -23.65 -10.39 6.94
C SER A 128 -24.30 -11.45 7.82
N VAL A 129 -25.51 -11.18 8.33
CA VAL A 129 -26.30 -12.13 9.12
C VAL A 129 -26.69 -13.33 8.28
N ASN A 130 -27.19 -13.12 7.05
CA ASN A 130 -27.56 -14.21 6.16
C ASN A 130 -26.37 -15.12 5.83
N LYS A 131 -25.21 -14.54 5.55
CA LYS A 131 -23.97 -15.29 5.32
C LYS A 131 -23.51 -16.06 6.57
N TRP A 132 -23.65 -15.46 7.75
CA TRP A 132 -23.33 -16.11 9.03
C TRP A 132 -24.27 -17.28 9.32
N LEU A 133 -25.58 -17.12 9.08
CA LEU A 133 -26.58 -18.19 9.26
C LEU A 133 -26.46 -19.29 8.20
N ALA A 134 -26.02 -18.95 6.98
CA ALA A 134 -25.75 -19.92 5.92
C ALA A 134 -24.46 -20.71 6.18
N ARG A 135 -23.52 -20.18 6.98
CA ARG A 135 -22.29 -20.86 7.38
C ARG A 135 -22.62 -21.95 8.41
N ASN A 136 -22.85 -23.16 7.89
CA ASN A 136 -22.92 -24.44 8.61
C ASN A 136 -24.06 -24.59 9.64
N ARG A 137 -25.19 -25.15 9.21
CA ARG A 137 -26.08 -25.91 10.11
C ARG A 137 -25.43 -27.21 10.60
N ASP A 138 -24.49 -27.77 9.83
CA ASP A 138 -23.95 -29.12 10.05
C ASP A 138 -22.60 -29.15 10.82
N ALA A 139 -21.80 -28.07 10.78
CA ALA A 139 -20.52 -28.00 11.52
C ALA A 139 -20.66 -27.52 12.97
N GLY A 140 -21.84 -27.70 13.55
CA GLY A 140 -22.15 -27.32 14.92
C GLY A 140 -22.43 -25.83 15.04
N GLU A 141 -23.69 -25.49 15.32
CA GLU A 141 -23.98 -24.32 16.13
C GLU A 141 -22.93 -24.28 17.26
N ARG A 142 -22.21 -23.16 17.43
CA ARG A 142 -21.64 -22.88 18.76
C ARG A 142 -22.81 -23.07 19.72
N LEU A 143 -22.79 -24.12 20.55
CA LEU A 143 -23.88 -24.49 21.45
C LEU A 143 -24.47 -23.20 22.00
N ARG A 144 -25.65 -22.81 21.51
CA ARG A 144 -26.38 -21.71 22.12
C ARG A 144 -26.55 -22.14 23.56
N ARG A 145 -26.22 -21.24 24.50
CA ARG A 145 -26.26 -21.43 25.95
C ARG A 145 -27.19 -22.61 26.28
N PRO A 146 -26.70 -23.69 26.92
CA PRO A 146 -27.42 -24.96 27.06
C PRO A 146 -28.88 -24.87 27.56
N HIS A 147 -29.32 -23.72 28.08
CA HIS A 147 -30.63 -23.45 28.65
C HIS A 147 -31.41 -22.29 27.99
N PHE A 148 -31.04 -21.79 26.81
CA PHE A 148 -31.80 -20.72 26.15
C PHE A 148 -32.99 -21.28 25.37
N GLN A 149 -34.20 -21.20 25.93
CA GLN A 149 -35.45 -21.43 25.20
C GLN A 149 -35.98 -20.11 24.64
N ARG A 150 -36.08 -20.02 23.31
CA ARG A 150 -36.78 -18.93 22.63
C ARG A 150 -38.27 -19.15 22.87
N SER A 151 -38.90 -18.31 23.69
CA SER A 151 -40.36 -18.30 23.79
C SER A 151 -40.94 -17.88 22.44
N SER A 152 -41.70 -18.79 21.81
CA SER A 152 -42.53 -18.44 20.67
C SER A 152 -43.61 -17.48 21.16
N LEU A 153 -43.53 -16.22 20.75
CA LEU A 153 -44.63 -15.27 20.91
C LEU A 153 -45.83 -15.83 20.14
N LYS A 154 -46.97 -15.93 20.84
CA LYS A 154 -48.29 -16.22 20.24
C LYS A 154 -48.82 -14.98 19.54
#